data_AF-A0A7S2LN73-F1
#
_entry.id   AF-A0A7S2LN73-F1
#
_cell.length_a   1.000
_cell.length_b   1.000
_cell.length_c   1.000
_cell.angle_alpha   90.00
_cell.angle_beta   90.00
_cell.angle_gamma   90.00
#
_symmetry.space_group_name_H-M   'P 1'
#
loop_
_entity.id
_entity.type
_entity.pdbx_description
1 polymer ?
#
loop_
_entity_poly.entity_id
_entity_poly.type
_entity_poly.pdbx_seq_one_letter_code
_entity_poly.pdbx_strand_id
1 'polypeptide(L)'
;AKVVAALTDALSDEHADVKKSAAKALVKILGRASDNFHDLGDAPAKAVKALLKDLSDADAGVKSSAADALGEILGQASDNFHDLCDAAAKDVAAALADALSDEH
;
A
#
# COMPACT_ATOMS: atom_id res chain seq x y z
N ALA A 1 9.94 -9.77 6.12
CA ALA A 1 8.84 -9.28 6.99
C ALA A 1 9.16 -8.01 7.80
N LYS A 2 10.17 -7.99 8.70
CA LYS A 2 10.39 -6.87 9.64
C LYS A 2 10.56 -5.49 9.00
N VAL A 3 11.25 -5.39 7.86
CA VAL A 3 11.44 -4.12 7.14
C VAL A 3 10.12 -3.62 6.54
N VAL A 4 9.30 -4.51 5.98
CA VAL A 4 7.98 -4.15 5.43
C VAL A 4 7.10 -3.58 6.54
N ALA A 5 7.05 -4.23 7.71
CA ALA A 5 6.27 -3.74 8.86
C ALA A 5 6.71 -2.35 9.33
N ALA A 6 8.03 -2.10 9.43
CA ALA A 6 8.55 -0.78 9.82
C ALA A 6 8.21 0.32 8.80
N LEU A 7 8.25 -0.01 7.50
CA LEU A 7 7.84 0.93 6.46
C LEU A 7 6.32 1.15 6.43
N THR A 8 5.52 0.12 6.73
CA THR A 8 4.07 0.29 6.90
C THR A 8 3.74 1.24 8.05
N ASP A 9 4.49 1.16 9.16
CA ASP A 9 4.34 2.10 10.28
C ASP A 9 4.70 3.54 9.86
N ALA A 10 5.77 3.70 9.08
CA ALA A 10 6.21 5.00 8.54
C ALA A 10 5.23 5.64 7.53
N LEU A 11 4.25 4.88 7.01
CA LEU A 11 3.14 5.47 6.23
C LEU A 11 2.15 6.24 7.13
N SER A 12 2.15 6.02 8.44
CA SER A 12 1.34 6.79 9.39
C SER A 12 2.08 8.00 9.98
N ASP A 13 3.26 8.32 9.46
CA ASP A 13 4.05 9.46 9.93
C ASP A 13 3.37 10.80 9.60
N GLU A 14 3.57 11.80 10.46
CA GLU A 14 3.01 13.14 10.28
C GLU A 14 3.61 13.86 9.06
N HIS A 15 4.85 13.53 8.69
CA HIS A 15 5.55 14.15 7.59
C HIS A 15 5.24 13.46 6.26
N ALA A 16 4.67 14.22 5.33
CA ALA A 16 4.37 13.75 3.97
C ALA A 16 5.60 13.16 3.25
N ASP A 17 6.80 13.70 3.49
CA ASP A 17 8.04 13.20 2.89
C ASP A 17 8.42 11.80 3.40
N VAL A 18 8.15 11.51 4.67
CA VAL A 18 8.38 10.20 5.28
C VAL A 18 7.40 9.19 4.69
N LYS A 19 6.11 9.54 4.61
CA LYS A 19 5.08 8.69 3.97
C LYS A 19 5.42 8.36 2.53
N LYS A 20 5.78 9.37 1.73
CA LYS A 20 6.21 9.21 0.32
C LYS A 20 7.42 8.28 0.20
N SER A 21 8.41 8.46 1.08
CA SER A 21 9.63 7.64 1.09
C SER A 21 9.34 6.20 1.50
N ALA A 22 8.46 6.00 2.48
CA ALA A 22 8.02 4.69 2.93
C ALA A 22 7.28 3.94 1.81
N ALA A 23 6.35 4.62 1.12
CA ALA A 23 5.62 4.06 -0.02
C ALA A 23 6.58 3.58 -1.13
N LYS A 24 7.54 4.41 -1.54
CA LYS A 24 8.55 4.04 -2.55
C LYS A 24 9.45 2.88 -2.10
N ALA A 25 9.84 2.86 -0.83
CA ALA A 25 10.64 1.78 -0.29
C ALA A 25 9.86 0.45 -0.25
N LEU A 26 8.56 0.49 0.07
CA LEU A 26 7.67 -0.66 0.01
C LEU A 26 7.58 -1.24 -1.39
N VAL A 27 7.36 -0.40 -2.40
CA VAL A 27 7.37 -0.84 -3.81
C VAL A 27 8.67 -1.51 -4.16
N LYS A 28 9.81 -0.92 -3.81
CA LYS A 28 11.12 -1.48 -4.15
C LYS A 28 11.39 -2.83 -3.47
N ILE A 29 10.89 -3.03 -2.25
CA ILE A 29 11.07 -4.28 -1.50
C ILE A 29 10.09 -5.34 -2.00
N LEU A 30 8.80 -5.00 -2.09
CA LEU A 30 7.76 -5.90 -2.55
C LEU A 30 7.98 -6.28 -4.01
N GLY A 31 8.29 -5.30 -4.86
CA GLY A 31 8.59 -5.52 -6.27
C GLY A 31 9.82 -6.39 -6.52
N ARG A 32 10.85 -6.28 -5.68
CA ARG A 32 11.99 -7.23 -5.72
C ARG A 32 11.66 -8.59 -5.12
N ALA A 33 10.68 -8.67 -4.24
CA ALA A 33 10.27 -9.91 -3.61
C ALA A 33 9.32 -10.74 -4.49
N SER A 34 9.05 -10.33 -5.74
CA SER A 34 8.13 -11.00 -6.67
C SER A 34 8.36 -12.51 -6.80
N ASP A 35 9.61 -12.99 -6.60
CA ASP A 35 9.94 -14.42 -6.65
C ASP A 35 9.68 -15.18 -5.32
N ASN A 36 9.79 -14.52 -4.15
CA ASN A 36 9.75 -15.15 -2.81
C ASN A 36 8.75 -14.48 -1.85
N PHE A 37 7.67 -13.96 -2.41
CA PHE A 37 6.67 -13.18 -1.69
C PHE A 37 5.95 -14.02 -0.60
N HIS A 38 5.95 -15.35 -0.74
CA HIS A 38 5.46 -16.30 0.27
C HIS A 38 6.19 -16.13 1.63
N ASP A 39 7.47 -15.75 1.62
CA ASP A 39 8.28 -15.53 2.84
C ASP A 39 7.93 -14.21 3.56
N LEU A 40 7.13 -13.35 2.92
CA LEU A 40 6.69 -12.08 3.50
C LEU A 40 5.41 -12.22 4.35
N GLY A 41 4.68 -13.34 4.22
CA GLY A 41 3.43 -13.58 4.93
C GLY A 41 2.40 -12.47 4.68
N ASP A 42 1.73 -11.99 5.73
CA ASP A 42 0.72 -10.92 5.65
C ASP A 42 1.30 -9.49 5.53
N ALA A 43 2.62 -9.33 5.53
CA ALA A 43 3.24 -8.00 5.48
C ALA A 43 2.84 -7.18 4.23
N PRO A 44 2.74 -7.76 3.02
CA PRO A 44 2.29 -7.04 1.83
C PRO A 44 0.84 -6.59 1.92
N ALA A 45 -0.05 -7.45 2.46
CA ALA A 45 -1.46 -7.09 2.65
C ALA A 45 -1.61 -5.90 3.60
N LYS A 46 -0.82 -5.86 4.68
CA LYS A 46 -0.78 -4.70 5.59
C LYS A 46 -0.25 -3.44 4.93
N ALA A 47 0.80 -3.56 4.11
CA ALA A 47 1.36 -2.44 3.36
C ALA A 47 0.34 -1.85 2.37
N VAL A 48 -0.39 -2.71 1.65
CA VAL A 48 -1.47 -2.30 0.74
C VAL A 48 -2.58 -1.55 1.49
N LYS A 49 -3.02 -2.05 2.65
CA LYS A 49 -4.02 -1.36 3.49
C LYS A 49 -3.57 0.03 3.96
N ALA A 50 -2.30 0.17 4.31
CA ALA A 50 -1.76 1.47 4.73
C ALA A 50 -1.68 2.45 3.54
N LEU A 51 -1.19 2.00 2.38
CA LEU A 51 -1.19 2.81 1.16
C LEU A 51 -2.60 3.22 0.73
N LEU A 52 -3.58 2.35 0.95
CA LEU A 52 -4.98 2.65 0.70
C LEU A 52 -5.51 3.80 1.56
N LYS A 53 -5.12 3.85 2.83
CA LYS A 53 -5.45 4.98 3.70
C LYS A 53 -4.81 6.28 3.20
N ASP A 54 -3.59 6.19 2.70
CA ASP A 54 -2.85 7.34 2.14
C ASP A 54 -3.48 7.88 0.83
N LEU A 55 -4.34 7.12 0.14
CA LEU A 55 -5.14 7.65 -0.98
C LEU A 55 -6.20 8.66 -0.54
N SER A 56 -6.63 8.61 0.72
CA SER A 56 -7.54 9.58 1.32
C SER A 56 -6.79 10.68 2.08
N ASP A 57 -5.46 10.74 1.98
CA ASP A 57 -4.67 11.76 2.66
C ASP A 57 -4.97 13.17 2.10
N ALA A 58 -4.86 14.18 2.97
CA ALA A 58 -5.06 15.56 2.57
C ALA A 58 -3.98 16.03 1.57
N ASP A 59 -2.74 15.55 1.70
CA ASP A 59 -1.62 15.93 0.82
C ASP A 59 -1.74 15.24 -0.56
N ALA A 60 -1.85 16.05 -1.62
CA ALA A 60 -1.93 15.55 -2.98
C ALA A 60 -0.72 14.71 -3.41
N GLY A 61 0.46 14.99 -2.86
CA GLY A 61 1.66 14.21 -3.17
C GLY A 61 1.67 12.84 -2.48
N VAL A 62 1.12 12.75 -1.26
CA VAL A 62 0.94 11.47 -0.55
C VAL A 62 -0.05 10.59 -1.32
N LYS A 63 -1.20 11.15 -1.71
CA LYS A 63 -2.18 10.47 -2.56
C LYS A 63 -1.59 9.92 -3.86
N SER A 64 -0.88 10.77 -4.60
CA SER A 64 -0.25 10.35 -5.86
C SER A 64 0.78 9.24 -5.64
N SER A 65 1.59 9.35 -4.58
CA SER A 65 2.60 8.34 -4.28
C SER A 65 1.99 7.02 -3.83
N ALA A 66 0.88 7.06 -3.10
CA ALA A 66 0.13 5.89 -2.70
C ALA A 66 -0.53 5.19 -3.90
N ALA A 67 -1.11 5.96 -4.83
CA ALA A 67 -1.70 5.42 -6.06
C ALA A 67 -0.65 4.74 -6.94
N ASP A 68 0.49 5.40 -7.17
CA ASP A 68 1.61 4.82 -7.91
C ASP A 68 2.11 3.53 -7.23
N ALA A 69 2.30 3.58 -5.91
CA ALA A 69 2.79 2.43 -5.17
C ALA A 69 1.84 1.22 -5.24
N LEU A 70 0.54 1.45 -5.11
CA LEU A 70 -0.48 0.41 -5.27
C LEU A 70 -0.48 -0.16 -6.69
N GLY A 71 -0.39 0.71 -7.70
CA GLY A 71 -0.32 0.29 -9.11
C GLY A 71 0.91 -0.58 -9.39
N GLU A 72 2.08 -0.21 -8.87
CA GLU A 72 3.30 -0.99 -9.03
C GLU A 72 3.25 -2.32 -8.27
N ILE A 73 2.78 -2.33 -7.02
CA ILE A 73 2.68 -3.56 -6.22
C ILE A 73 1.68 -4.54 -6.85
N LEU A 74 0.51 -4.07 -7.25
CA LEU A 74 -0.53 -4.92 -7.86
C LEU A 74 -0.19 -5.32 -9.29
N GLY A 75 0.46 -4.45 -10.07
CA GLY A 75 0.91 -4.75 -11.43
C GLY A 75 2.07 -5.76 -11.46
N GLN A 76 2.95 -5.73 -10.46
CA GLN A 76 4.07 -6.68 -10.34
C GLN A 76 3.65 -8.01 -9.70
N ALA A 77 2.53 -8.04 -8.99
CA ALA A 77 1.92 -9.27 -8.47
C ALA A 77 1.26 -10.11 -9.59
N SER A 78 2.02 -10.46 -10.63
CA SER A 78 1.54 -11.29 -11.72
C SER A 78 1.41 -12.77 -11.29
N ASP A 79 0.26 -13.34 -11.62
CA ASP A 79 -0.15 -14.76 -11.57
C ASP A 79 -0.26 -15.49 -10.21
N ASN A 80 0.52 -15.20 -9.17
CA ASN A 80 0.50 -15.97 -7.92
C ASN A 80 -0.26 -15.32 -6.74
N PHE A 81 -0.92 -14.18 -6.97
CA PHE A 81 -1.43 -13.32 -5.89
C PHE A 81 -2.90 -12.94 -6.03
N HIS A 82 -3.75 -13.90 -6.40
CA HIS A 82 -5.21 -13.70 -6.38
C HIS A 82 -5.68 -13.22 -5.01
N ASP A 83 -5.13 -13.75 -3.91
CA ASP A 83 -5.49 -13.37 -2.53
C ASP A 83 -5.11 -11.92 -2.17
N LEU A 84 -3.96 -11.43 -2.63
CA LEU A 84 -3.55 -10.04 -2.38
C LEU A 84 -4.37 -9.08 -3.24
N CYS A 85 -4.66 -9.46 -4.49
CA CYS A 85 -5.48 -8.64 -5.38
C CYS A 85 -6.95 -8.61 -4.93
N ASP A 86 -7.51 -9.73 -4.45
CA ASP A 86 -8.84 -9.82 -3.85
C ASP A 86 -8.94 -9.01 -2.54
N ALA A 87 -7.93 -9.12 -1.67
CA ALA A 87 -7.86 -8.33 -0.45
C ALA A 87 -7.74 -6.84 -0.76
N ALA A 88 -6.80 -6.47 -1.65
CA ALA A 88 -6.60 -5.10 -2.10
C ALA A 88 -7.87 -4.54 -2.74
N ALA A 89 -8.54 -5.27 -3.62
CA ALA A 89 -9.76 -4.82 -4.28
C ALA A 89 -10.91 -4.56 -3.29
N LYS A 90 -11.08 -5.43 -2.28
CA LYS A 90 -12.04 -5.21 -1.20
C LYS A 90 -11.70 -4.00 -0.36
N ASP A 91 -10.43 -3.85 0.01
CA ASP A 91 -9.97 -2.74 0.84
C ASP A 91 -9.99 -1.40 0.06
N VAL A 92 -9.72 -1.41 -1.25
CA VAL A 92 -9.92 -0.28 -2.18
C VAL A 92 -11.37 0.14 -2.20
N ALA A 93 -12.29 -0.81 -2.37
CA ALA A 93 -13.72 -0.52 -2.35
C ALA A 93 -14.17 0.04 -0.99
N ALA A 94 -13.64 -0.48 0.11
CA ALA A 94 -13.93 0.02 1.45
C ALA A 94 -13.37 1.44 1.67
N ALA A 95 -12.13 1.72 1.28
CA ALA A 95 -11.52 3.03 1.41
C ALA A 95 -12.23 4.10 0.55
N LEU A 96 -12.67 3.73 -0.66
CA LEU A 96 -13.50 4.60 -1.50
C LEU A 96 -14.88 4.84 -0.89
N ALA A 97 -15.51 3.81 -0.31
CA ALA A 97 -16.79 3.96 0.36
C ALA A 97 -16.70 4.86 1.59
N ASP A 98 -15.61 4.76 2.37
CA ASP A 98 -15.32 5.60 3.53
C ASP A 98 -15.06 7.06 3.13
N ALA A 99 -14.21 7.28 2.12
CA ALA A 99 -13.93 8.61 1.58
C ALA A 99 -15.18 9.31 0.99
N LEU A 100 -16.13 8.55 0.45
CA LEU A 100 -17.42 9.07 -0.02
C LEU A 100 -18.44 9.26 1.12
N SER A 101 -18.23 8.63 2.28
CA SER A 101 -19.13 8.75 3.44
C SER A 101 -18.77 9.90 4.38
N ASP A 102 -17.50 10.31 4.42
CA ASP A 102 -17.01 11.45 5.23
C ASP A 102 -17.37 12.84 4.66
N GLU A 103 -18.06 12.88 3.51
CA GLU A 103 -18.48 14.13 2.86
C GLU A 103 -19.84 14.67 3.36
N HIS A 104 -20.24 14.39 4.62
CA HIS A 104 -21.56 14.77 5.15
C HIS A 104 -21.59 15.42 6.53
#